data_AF-A0A8J7DT40-F1
#
_entry.id   AF-A0A8J7DT40-F1
#
_cell.length_a   1.000
_cell.length_b   1.000
_cell.length_c   1.000
_cell.angle_alpha   90.00
_cell.angle_beta   90.00
_cell.angle_gamma   90.00
#
_symmetry.space_group_name_H-M   'P 1'
#
loop_
_entity.id
_entity.type
_entity.pdbx_description
1 polymer ?
#
loop_
_entity_poly.entity_id
_entity_poly.type
_entity_poly.pdbx_seq_one_letter_code
_entity_poly.pdbx_strand_id
1 'polypeptide(L)'
;MSSTPIEAAPTRDFNVSALIDRLGNFSDTYFDAAWMHLSVEEAEALAALLIHQLARSLSGKLLATYLHALRSGESLDLPPIKIRVRHPMRCLPVNFPEAAPLPVFLYGDPVRWTADTLTTGTVIGRYFAYAHHRGCWAWNYLVWLSDPTGQVLADSAWEDDLETMP
;
A
#
# COMPACT_ATOMS: atom_id res chain seq x y z
N MET A 1 10.73 -23.91 -27.64
CA MET A 1 11.56 -23.40 -26.52
C MET A 1 10.58 -22.85 -25.50
N SER A 2 10.26 -23.66 -24.49
CA SER A 2 9.24 -23.32 -23.48
C SER A 2 9.89 -22.46 -22.42
N SER A 3 9.46 -21.20 -22.32
CA SER A 3 9.85 -20.30 -21.23
C SER A 3 9.16 -20.78 -19.96
N THR A 4 9.91 -21.42 -19.07
CA THR A 4 9.47 -21.65 -17.70
C THR A 4 9.28 -20.29 -17.01
N PRO A 5 8.14 -20.04 -16.34
CA PRO A 5 8.00 -18.87 -15.50
C PRO A 5 9.02 -18.95 -14.37
N ILE A 6 9.67 -17.84 -14.04
CA ILE A 6 10.45 -17.73 -12.81
C ILE A 6 9.43 -17.83 -11.68
N GLU A 7 9.38 -18.98 -11.02
CA GLU A 7 8.63 -19.15 -9.78
C GLU A 7 9.31 -18.27 -8.73
N ALA A 8 8.72 -17.09 -8.51
CA ALA A 8 9.21 -16.14 -7.53
C ALA A 8 8.94 -16.72 -6.14
N ALA A 9 10.01 -17.15 -5.45
CA ALA A 9 9.97 -17.28 -4.00
C ALA A 9 9.40 -15.98 -3.41
N PRO A 10 8.56 -16.02 -2.36
CA PRO A 10 8.06 -14.81 -1.75
C PRO A 10 9.28 -14.03 -1.26
N THR A 11 9.60 -12.93 -1.92
CA THR A 11 10.55 -11.92 -1.44
C THR A 11 9.92 -11.33 -0.18
N ARG A 12 10.06 -12.06 0.93
CA ARG A 12 9.83 -11.56 2.29
C ARG A 12 10.45 -10.18 2.37
N ASP A 13 9.65 -9.17 2.68
CA ASP A 13 9.81 -7.95 3.49
C ASP A 13 11.20 -7.33 3.76
N PHE A 14 12.29 -7.87 3.23
CA PHE A 14 13.66 -7.73 3.74
C PHE A 14 14.20 -6.31 3.58
N ASN A 15 13.60 -5.51 2.70
CA ASN A 15 14.00 -4.14 2.45
C ASN A 15 12.87 -3.12 2.68
N VAL A 16 11.64 -3.55 2.96
CA VAL A 16 10.53 -2.63 3.25
C VAL A 16 10.67 -2.11 4.68
N SER A 17 10.97 -2.99 5.64
CA SER A 17 11.29 -2.60 7.03
C SER A 17 12.51 -1.69 7.10
N ALA A 18 13.59 -2.01 6.37
CA ALA A 18 14.77 -1.16 6.31
C ALA A 18 14.50 0.22 5.69
N LEU A 19 13.56 0.31 4.73
CA LEU A 19 13.11 1.59 4.18
C LEU A 19 12.30 2.37 5.22
N ILE A 20 11.37 1.73 5.92
CA ILE A 20 10.55 2.34 6.98
C ILE A 20 11.44 2.86 8.10
N ASP A 21 12.37 2.05 8.60
CA ASP A 21 13.35 2.44 9.62
C ASP A 21 14.19 3.63 9.16
N ARG A 22 14.62 3.63 7.89
CA ARG A 22 15.38 4.74 7.33
C ARG A 22 14.53 6.01 7.23
N LEU A 23 13.27 5.91 6.83
CA LEU A 23 12.35 7.05 6.76
C LEU A 23 12.09 7.64 8.15
N GLY A 24 11.90 6.80 9.17
CA GLY A 24 11.68 7.22 10.56
C GLY A 24 12.90 7.92 11.20
N ASN A 25 14.10 7.69 10.66
CA ASN A 25 15.34 8.31 11.14
C ASN A 25 15.96 9.31 10.14
N PHE A 26 15.27 9.60 9.02
CA PHE A 26 15.83 10.45 7.97
C PHE A 26 15.82 11.92 8.39
N SER A 27 16.96 12.58 8.26
CA SER A 27 17.09 14.03 8.47
C SER A 27 18.04 14.64 7.45
N ASP A 28 17.60 15.69 6.79
CA ASP A 28 18.36 16.56 5.89
C ASP A 28 17.87 18.02 6.01
N THR A 29 18.36 18.90 5.12
CA THR A 29 18.03 20.34 5.15
C THR A 29 16.55 20.64 4.87
N TYR A 30 15.80 19.71 4.29
CA TYR A 30 14.42 19.89 3.84
C TYR A 30 13.42 19.00 4.57
N PHE A 31 13.88 17.98 5.28
CA PHE A 31 13.04 17.02 5.99
C PHE A 31 13.75 16.51 7.24
N ASP A 32 13.05 16.48 8.38
CA ASP A 32 13.54 15.84 9.60
C ASP A 32 12.41 15.00 10.21
N ALA A 33 12.58 13.68 10.21
CA ALA A 33 11.58 12.74 10.71
C ALA A 33 11.26 12.92 12.20
N ALA A 34 12.26 13.28 13.01
CA ALA A 34 12.09 13.49 14.44
C ALA A 34 11.28 14.76 14.73
N TRP A 35 11.41 15.79 13.89
CA TRP A 35 10.64 17.03 14.00
C TRP A 35 9.23 16.89 13.41
N MET A 36 9.06 16.01 12.42
CA MET A 36 7.76 15.76 11.78
C MET A 36 6.86 14.81 12.60
N HIS A 37 7.37 14.17 13.66
CA HIS A 37 6.64 13.23 14.51
C HIS A 37 5.91 12.15 13.70
N LEU A 38 6.57 11.59 12.68
CA LEU A 38 5.97 10.59 11.80
C LEU A 38 5.46 9.39 12.60
N SER A 39 4.19 9.04 12.42
CA SER A 39 3.65 7.79 12.98
C SER A 39 4.18 6.57 12.19
N VAL A 40 4.06 5.39 12.77
CA VAL A 40 4.44 4.14 12.10
C VAL A 40 3.60 3.95 10.83
N GLU A 41 2.30 4.23 10.91
CA GLU A 41 1.36 4.13 9.81
C GLU A 41 1.70 5.14 8.69
N GLU A 42 2.12 6.36 9.03
CA GLU A 42 2.57 7.35 8.06
C GLU A 42 3.88 6.94 7.37
N ALA A 43 4.79 6.32 8.12
CA ALA A 43 6.06 5.82 7.58
C ALA A 43 5.83 4.65 6.63
N GLU A 44 4.93 3.73 6.98
CA GLU A 44 4.48 2.63 6.12
C GLU A 44 3.79 3.14 4.85
N ALA A 45 2.87 4.11 4.99
CA ALA A 45 2.21 4.77 3.87
C ALA A 45 3.22 5.45 2.93
N LEU A 46 4.23 6.14 3.48
CA LEU A 46 5.28 6.80 2.70
C LEU A 46 6.17 5.77 1.99
N ALA A 47 6.54 4.68 2.66
CA ALA A 47 7.30 3.59 2.07
C ALA A 47 6.53 2.94 0.91
N ALA A 48 5.25 2.63 1.09
CA ALA A 48 4.38 2.09 0.06
C ALA A 48 4.28 3.01 -1.15
N LEU A 49 4.10 4.32 -0.93
CA LEU A 49 4.09 5.33 -1.99
C LEU A 49 5.41 5.36 -2.77
N LEU A 50 6.55 5.37 -2.09
CA LEU A 50 7.87 5.39 -2.73
C LEU A 50 8.12 4.13 -3.56
N ILE A 51 7.78 2.95 -3.03
CA ILE A 51 7.89 1.67 -3.74
C ILE A 51 6.98 1.66 -4.97
N HIS A 52 5.73 2.10 -4.83
CA HIS A 52 4.79 2.17 -5.94
C HIS A 52 5.29 3.09 -7.06
N GLN A 53 5.83 4.26 -6.70
CA GLN A 53 6.38 5.20 -7.69
C GLN A 53 7.68 4.67 -8.31
N LEU A 54 8.53 3.99 -7.53
CA LEU A 54 9.71 3.29 -8.02
C LEU A 54 9.31 2.29 -9.11
N ALA A 55 8.34 1.40 -8.82
CA ALA A 55 7.86 0.40 -9.77
C ALA A 55 7.35 1.02 -11.08
N ARG A 56 6.66 2.16 -11.00
CA ARG A 56 6.17 2.91 -12.17
C ARG A 56 7.25 3.65 -12.95
N SER A 57 8.37 3.97 -12.29
CA SER A 57 9.51 4.67 -12.92
C SER A 57 10.47 3.73 -13.64
N LEU A 58 10.30 2.42 -13.50
CA LEU A 58 11.12 1.42 -14.16
C LEU A 58 11.03 1.55 -15.68
N SER A 59 12.18 1.50 -16.34
CA SER A 59 12.29 1.50 -17.79
C SER A 59 13.27 0.44 -18.24
N GLY A 60 13.08 -0.11 -19.45
CA GLY A 60 13.97 -1.13 -19.99
C GLY A 60 15.43 -0.69 -20.04
N LYS A 61 15.68 0.62 -20.26
CA LYS A 61 17.02 1.20 -20.23
C LYS A 61 17.65 1.11 -18.82
N LEU A 62 16.91 1.51 -17.78
CA LEU A 62 17.38 1.40 -16.40
C LEU A 62 17.65 -0.07 -16.05
N LEU A 63 16.70 -0.96 -16.31
CA LEU A 63 16.85 -2.39 -16.01
C LEU A 63 18.06 -3.00 -16.73
N ALA A 64 18.29 -2.65 -18.00
CA ALA A 64 19.44 -3.11 -18.75
C ALA A 64 20.77 -2.62 -18.15
N THR A 65 20.85 -1.35 -17.71
CA THR A 65 22.04 -0.80 -17.04
C THR A 65 22.31 -1.49 -15.71
N TYR A 66 21.29 -1.69 -14.87
CA TYR A 66 21.44 -2.40 -13.60
C TYR A 66 21.86 -3.86 -13.80
N LEU A 67 21.24 -4.54 -14.76
CA LEU A 67 21.55 -5.94 -15.09
C LEU A 67 22.95 -6.08 -15.71
N HIS A 68 23.42 -5.09 -16.45
CA HIS A 68 24.80 -5.04 -16.92
C HIS A 68 25.77 -4.91 -15.75
N ALA A 69 25.54 -3.98 -14.81
CA ALA A 69 26.36 -3.79 -13.62
C ALA A 69 26.43 -5.05 -12.72
N LEU A 70 25.29 -5.71 -12.51
CA LEU A 70 25.22 -6.97 -11.76
C LEU A 70 26.05 -8.09 -12.41
N ARG A 71 26.14 -8.10 -13.75
CA ARG A 71 26.87 -9.13 -14.51
C ARG A 71 28.34 -8.80 -14.70
N SER A 72 28.71 -7.53 -14.79
CA SER A 72 30.10 -7.11 -14.92
C SER A 72 30.84 -7.14 -13.58
N GLY A 73 30.11 -7.04 -12.45
CA GLY A 73 30.72 -6.97 -11.12
C GLY A 73 31.49 -5.66 -10.88
N GLU A 74 31.45 -4.74 -11.84
CA GLU A 74 32.07 -3.43 -11.74
C GLU A 74 31.10 -2.46 -11.05
N SER A 75 31.65 -1.63 -10.16
CA SER A 75 30.92 -0.53 -9.54
C SER A 75 30.66 0.55 -10.60
N LEU A 76 29.57 0.40 -11.36
CA LEU A 76 29.09 1.47 -12.23
C LEU A 76 28.43 2.57 -11.39
N ASP A 77 28.67 3.82 -11.77
CA ASP A 77 27.85 4.95 -11.37
C ASP A 77 26.44 4.75 -11.94
N LEU A 78 25.59 4.09 -11.16
CA LEU A 78 24.21 3.82 -11.53
C LEU A 78 23.46 5.15 -11.60
N PRO A 79 22.71 5.40 -12.69
CA PRO A 79 21.95 6.63 -12.82
C PRO A 79 20.94 6.73 -11.67
N PRO A 80 20.78 7.91 -11.05
CA PRO A 80 19.82 8.08 -9.97
C PRO A 80 18.41 7.80 -10.47
N ILE A 81 17.65 7.04 -9.68
CA ILE A 81 16.24 6.77 -9.98
C ILE A 81 15.46 8.05 -9.71
N LYS A 82 14.96 8.67 -10.77
CA LYS A 82 14.10 9.85 -10.66
C LYS A 82 12.66 9.40 -10.41
N ILE A 83 12.29 9.36 -9.15
CA ILE A 83 10.90 9.13 -8.73
C ILE A 83 10.09 10.37 -9.11
N ARG A 84 9.26 10.26 -10.16
CA ARG A 84 8.32 11.33 -10.52
C ARG A 84 7.06 11.14 -9.69
N VAL A 85 6.94 11.90 -8.60
CA VAL A 85 5.72 11.89 -7.81
C VAL A 85 4.61 12.58 -8.60
N ARG A 86 3.81 11.80 -9.33
CA ARG A 86 2.50 12.27 -9.81
C ARG A 86 1.55 12.10 -8.64
N HIS A 87 1.13 13.21 -8.04
CA HIS A 87 0.19 13.27 -6.94
C HIS A 87 -1.24 13.45 -7.47
N PRO A 88 -2.05 12.40 -7.68
CA PRO A 88 -3.50 12.54 -7.79
C PRO A 88 -4.12 12.34 -6.41
N MET A 89 -3.68 13.08 -5.38
CA MET A 89 -4.24 12.94 -4.03
C MET A 89 -5.66 13.48 -3.89
N ARG A 90 -6.17 14.23 -4.88
CA ARG A 90 -7.44 14.96 -4.76
C ARG A 90 -8.48 14.66 -5.84
N CYS A 91 -8.12 13.88 -6.85
CA CYS A 91 -9.02 13.61 -7.97
C CYS A 91 -9.29 12.12 -8.03
N LEU A 92 -10.57 11.76 -7.95
CA LEU A 92 -11.07 10.44 -8.32
C LEU A 92 -10.48 10.03 -9.69
N PRO A 93 -10.22 8.74 -9.94
CA PRO A 93 -9.82 8.29 -11.26
C PRO A 93 -10.82 8.77 -12.33
N VAL A 94 -10.30 9.25 -13.47
CA VAL A 94 -11.12 9.83 -14.57
C VAL A 94 -12.21 8.87 -15.07
N ASN A 95 -11.96 7.58 -14.90
CA ASN A 95 -12.81 6.46 -15.29
C ASN A 95 -13.62 5.86 -14.13
N PHE A 96 -13.77 6.58 -13.01
CA PHE A 96 -14.68 6.15 -11.94
C PHE A 96 -16.13 6.55 -12.28
N PRO A 97 -17.13 5.67 -12.02
CA PRO A 97 -17.03 4.37 -11.36
C PRO A 97 -16.72 3.18 -12.28
N GLU A 98 -16.66 3.38 -13.60
CA GLU A 98 -16.64 2.30 -14.61
C GLU A 98 -15.44 1.36 -14.51
N ALA A 99 -14.28 1.85 -14.08
CA ALA A 99 -13.06 1.06 -13.95
C ALA A 99 -12.71 0.69 -12.49
N ALA A 100 -13.54 1.08 -11.52
CA ALA A 100 -13.34 0.66 -10.14
C ALA A 100 -13.65 -0.83 -10.02
N PRO A 101 -12.89 -1.60 -9.22
CA PRO A 101 -13.28 -2.95 -8.83
C PRO A 101 -14.70 -2.93 -8.25
N LEU A 102 -15.46 -4.00 -8.42
CA LEU A 102 -16.72 -4.13 -7.71
C LEU A 102 -16.44 -4.31 -6.22
N PRO A 103 -17.14 -3.60 -5.33
CA PRO A 103 -16.99 -3.79 -3.90
C PRO A 103 -17.42 -5.20 -3.51
N VAL A 104 -16.60 -5.89 -2.73
CA VAL A 104 -16.85 -7.24 -2.23
C VAL A 104 -18.01 -7.25 -1.25
N PHE A 105 -18.11 -6.23 -0.38
CA PHE A 105 -19.13 -6.16 0.66
C PHE A 105 -20.21 -5.12 0.35
N LEU A 106 -21.45 -5.45 0.69
CA LEU A 106 -22.63 -4.61 0.57
C LEU A 106 -23.10 -4.14 1.96
N TYR A 107 -24.01 -3.15 1.95
CA TYR A 107 -24.67 -2.71 3.18
C TYR A 107 -25.43 -3.88 3.82
N GLY A 108 -25.20 -4.10 5.12
CA GLY A 108 -25.80 -5.19 5.87
C GLY A 108 -24.97 -6.48 5.91
N ASP A 109 -23.88 -6.56 5.16
CA ASP A 109 -23.03 -7.75 5.17
C ASP A 109 -22.28 -7.87 6.51
N PRO A 110 -22.26 -9.08 7.12
CA PRO A 110 -21.45 -9.34 8.29
C PRO A 110 -19.99 -9.57 7.88
N VAL A 111 -19.10 -8.90 8.59
CA VAL A 111 -17.65 -8.90 8.31
C VAL A 111 -16.86 -9.12 9.59
N ARG A 112 -15.64 -9.61 9.41
CA ARG A 112 -14.66 -9.82 10.48
C ARG A 112 -13.31 -9.28 10.06
N TRP A 113 -12.54 -8.74 11.01
CA TRP A 113 -11.20 -8.27 10.73
C TRP A 113 -10.24 -9.45 10.56
N THR A 114 -9.38 -9.37 9.54
CA THR A 114 -8.39 -10.42 9.26
C THR A 114 -7.25 -10.42 10.27
N ALA A 115 -6.88 -9.25 10.79
CA ALA A 115 -5.85 -9.09 11.82
C ALA A 115 -6.34 -9.46 13.23
N ASP A 116 -7.64 -9.32 13.50
CA ASP A 116 -8.28 -9.66 14.76
C ASP A 116 -9.64 -10.34 14.55
N THR A 117 -9.61 -11.67 14.63
CA THR A 117 -10.81 -12.51 14.42
C THR A 117 -11.88 -12.39 15.52
N LEU A 118 -11.61 -11.70 16.63
CA LEU A 118 -12.63 -11.44 17.65
C LEU A 118 -13.47 -10.21 17.29
N THR A 119 -12.90 -9.29 16.51
CA THR A 119 -13.56 -8.06 16.07
C THR A 119 -14.42 -8.36 14.83
N THR A 120 -15.73 -8.29 15.03
CA THR A 120 -16.74 -8.51 14.00
C THR A 120 -17.67 -7.30 13.91
N GLY A 121 -18.37 -7.17 12.80
CA GLY A 121 -19.31 -6.08 12.62
C GLY A 121 -20.19 -6.25 11.39
N THR A 122 -21.02 -5.25 11.14
CA THR A 122 -21.90 -5.17 9.98
C THR A 122 -21.54 -3.95 9.15
N VAL A 123 -21.42 -4.11 7.84
CA VAL A 123 -21.14 -2.99 6.93
C VAL A 123 -22.33 -2.04 6.91
N ILE A 124 -22.09 -0.77 7.24
CA ILE A 124 -23.09 0.31 7.23
C ILE A 124 -22.82 1.36 6.17
N GLY A 125 -21.68 1.27 5.47
CA GLY A 125 -21.34 2.17 4.38
C GLY A 125 -20.06 1.77 3.69
N ARG A 126 -19.82 2.38 2.54
CA ARG A 126 -18.57 2.23 1.79
C ARG A 126 -18.27 3.48 0.99
N TYR A 127 -17.00 3.72 0.75
CA TYR A 127 -16.53 4.81 -0.08
C TYR A 127 -15.24 4.39 -0.79
N PHE A 128 -14.99 5.00 -1.94
CA PHE A 128 -13.78 4.74 -2.72
C PHE A 128 -12.75 5.80 -2.37
N ALA A 129 -11.61 5.37 -1.84
CA ALA A 129 -10.57 6.25 -1.33
C ALA A 129 -9.18 5.80 -1.75
N TYR A 130 -8.21 6.69 -1.66
CA TYR A 130 -6.82 6.36 -1.95
C TYR A 130 -6.19 5.64 -0.75
N ALA A 131 -5.94 4.34 -0.90
CA ALA A 131 -5.28 3.50 0.08
C ALA A 131 -3.76 3.76 0.03
N HIS A 132 -3.26 4.63 0.91
CA HIS A 132 -1.85 5.02 0.93
C HIS A 132 -0.91 3.81 1.08
N HIS A 133 -1.25 2.86 1.95
CA HIS A 133 -0.50 1.62 2.16
C HIS A 133 -0.42 0.73 0.90
N ARG A 134 -1.29 0.93 -0.10
CA ARG A 134 -1.24 0.21 -1.41
C ARG A 134 -0.74 1.07 -2.56
N GLY A 135 -0.68 2.39 -2.36
CA GLY A 135 -0.43 3.34 -3.44
C GLY A 135 -1.50 3.35 -4.55
N CYS A 136 -2.71 2.86 -4.29
CA CYS A 136 -3.80 2.80 -5.27
C CYS A 136 -5.16 3.20 -4.66
N TRP A 137 -6.16 3.43 -5.52
CA TRP A 137 -7.54 3.62 -5.06
C TRP A 137 -8.19 2.27 -4.75
N ALA A 138 -8.87 2.16 -3.61
CA ALA A 138 -9.51 0.94 -3.12
C ALA A 138 -10.80 1.25 -2.36
N TRP A 139 -11.61 0.21 -2.11
CA TRP A 139 -12.79 0.31 -1.26
C TRP A 139 -12.40 0.36 0.22
N ASN A 140 -13.00 1.30 0.93
CA ASN A 140 -12.98 1.37 2.38
C ASN A 140 -14.43 1.29 2.89
N TYR A 141 -14.61 0.53 3.97
CA TYR A 141 -15.91 0.20 4.53
C TYR A 141 -16.07 0.86 5.89
N LEU A 142 -17.24 1.45 6.12
CA LEU A 142 -17.70 1.84 7.44
C LEU A 142 -18.45 0.66 8.04
N VAL A 143 -18.02 0.22 9.21
CA VAL A 143 -18.51 -1.00 9.84
C VAL A 143 -18.98 -0.68 11.25
N TRP A 144 -20.19 -1.13 11.57
CA TRP A 144 -20.72 -1.11 12.93
C TRP A 144 -20.21 -2.34 13.67
N LEU A 145 -19.45 -2.15 14.75
CA LEU A 145 -18.83 -3.25 15.50
C LEU A 145 -19.82 -3.95 16.43
N SER A 146 -19.70 -5.26 16.52
CA SER A 146 -20.44 -6.10 17.47
C SER A 146 -19.79 -6.05 18.85
N ASP A 147 -20.26 -5.17 19.72
CA ASP A 147 -19.76 -5.06 21.10
C ASP A 147 -20.63 -5.89 22.08
N PRO A 148 -20.05 -6.83 22.86
CA PRO A 148 -20.79 -7.65 23.83
C PRO A 148 -21.41 -6.85 24.98
N THR A 149 -20.96 -5.63 25.23
CA THR A 149 -21.48 -4.70 26.23
C THR A 149 -22.65 -3.86 25.70
N GLY A 150 -22.96 -3.94 24.40
CA GLY A 150 -24.03 -3.19 23.76
C GLY A 150 -23.69 -1.73 23.47
N GLN A 151 -22.41 -1.35 23.52
CA GLN A 151 -21.96 -0.04 23.05
C GLN A 151 -22.13 0.09 21.54
N VAL A 152 -22.41 1.32 21.10
CA VAL A 152 -22.44 1.66 19.68
C VAL A 152 -21.05 2.08 19.27
N LEU A 153 -20.33 1.18 18.60
CA LEU A 153 -19.00 1.41 18.08
C LEU A 153 -19.02 1.30 16.55
N ALA A 154 -18.28 2.18 15.89
CA ALA A 154 -18.08 2.15 14.46
C ALA A 154 -16.59 2.35 14.15
N ASP A 155 -16.10 1.62 13.16
CA ASP A 155 -14.73 1.73 12.67
C ASP A 155 -14.72 1.67 11.14
N SER A 156 -13.57 1.96 10.55
CA SER A 156 -13.34 1.89 9.12
C SER A 156 -12.22 0.92 8.78
N ALA A 157 -12.40 0.12 7.72
CA ALA A 157 -11.43 -0.86 7.29
C ALA A 157 -11.31 -0.91 5.76
N TRP A 158 -10.12 -1.22 5.26
CA TRP A 158 -9.95 -1.47 3.82
C TRP A 158 -10.50 -2.83 3.45
N GLU A 159 -10.84 -3.02 2.18
CA GLU A 159 -11.44 -4.28 1.68
C GLU A 159 -10.67 -5.54 2.07
N ASP A 160 -9.33 -5.53 2.00
CA ASP A 160 -8.51 -6.71 2.30
C ASP A 160 -8.26 -6.90 3.82
N ASP A 161 -8.64 -5.93 4.64
CA ASP A 161 -8.59 -6.05 6.10
C ASP A 161 -9.82 -6.78 6.65
N LEU A 162 -10.80 -7.07 5.78
CA LEU A 162 -12.06 -7.70 6.10
C LEU A 162 -12.20 -9.06 5.41
N GLU A 163 -12.87 -9.97 6.09
CA GLU A 163 -13.32 -11.23 5.53
C GLU A 163 -14.82 -11.42 5.75
N THR A 164 -15.44 -12.16 4.83
CA THR A 164 -16.88 -12.46 4.88
C THR A 164 -17.17 -13.40 6.03
N MET A 165 -18.20 -13.09 6.80
CA MET A 165 -18.76 -14.04 7.77
C MET A 165 -19.86 -14.90 7.12
N PRO A 166 -19.92 -16.20 7.46
CA PRO A 166 -20.95 -17.11 7.00
C PRO A 166 -22.34 -16.81 7.59
#